data_AF-A0A7R7TYX1-F1
#
_entry.id   AF-A0A7R7TYX1-F1
#
_cell.length_a   1.000
_cell.length_b   1.000
_cell.length_c   1.000
_cell.angle_alpha   90.00
_cell.angle_beta   90.00
_cell.angle_gamma   90.00
#
_symmetry.space_group_name_H-M   'P 1'
#
loop_
_entity.id
_entity.type
_entity.pdbx_description
1 polymer ?
#
loop_
_entity_poly.entity_id
_entity_poly.type
_entity_poly.pdbx_seq_one_letter_code
_entity_poly.pdbx_strand_id
1 'polypeptide(L)'
;MQGCLESTSGLIMLPDSKSALVAERTTGAVKEVSVSAEPKVKTVIPVDPAGDGGLMDIVLSPTYSQDRLMYAYVSTPSDNRVIRIADGDVPKDILTGIPKGATGNTGALHFTSKTTLVVLTGDAGNPAAAADPASLAGKVIRIEQPTTINQAPPTTALTGMGSGGGLCTDPVDGSLYVLDRAPTADRLQRIARDSRVSTVWTWPDRPGVAGCAALDGTILVNLINTKQTVAVHLAPATGAVTGAPEVVRQDTHAHAWAVRMAPDGNVWGATINKTAGDAEKLDDVVFPLFPQGGGFPRTNEDKT
;
A
#
# COMPACT_ATOMS: atom_id res chain seq x y z
N MET A 1 5.57 16.73 11.08
CA MET A 1 6.20 15.39 11.14
C MET A 1 5.82 14.78 12.47
N GLN A 2 5.48 13.50 12.49
CA GLN A 2 5.21 12.78 13.74
C GLN A 2 6.12 11.55 13.81
N GLY A 3 6.86 11.40 14.91
CA GLY A 3 7.79 10.29 15.12
C GLY A 3 7.48 9.45 16.35
N CYS A 4 8.46 8.64 16.75
CA CYS A 4 8.39 7.64 17.82
C CYS A 4 7.34 6.55 17.55
N LEU A 5 7.19 6.16 16.28
CA LEU A 5 6.34 5.05 15.87
C LEU A 5 7.13 3.75 15.84
N GLU A 6 6.47 2.61 15.94
CA GLU A 6 7.05 1.35 15.48
C GLU A 6 7.00 1.27 13.96
N SER A 7 7.73 0.31 13.38
CA SER A 7 7.84 0.16 11.92
C SER A 7 6.48 0.20 11.26
N THR A 8 6.27 1.21 10.42
CA THR A 8 4.95 1.48 9.85
C THR A 8 4.62 0.51 8.73
N SER A 9 3.35 0.52 8.30
CA SER A 9 2.90 -0.25 7.14
C SER A 9 1.82 0.52 6.37
N GLY A 10 0.56 0.47 6.81
CA GLY A 10 -0.55 1.24 6.23
C GLY A 10 -0.57 2.69 6.70
N LEU A 11 -0.90 3.61 5.79
CA LEU A 11 -1.09 5.04 6.04
C LEU A 11 -2.40 5.51 5.41
N ILE A 12 -3.19 6.26 6.16
CA ILE A 12 -4.44 6.87 5.70
C ILE A 12 -4.46 8.33 6.15
N MET A 13 -4.39 9.26 5.21
CA MET A 13 -4.56 10.68 5.49
C MET A 13 -6.03 10.98 5.79
N LEU A 14 -6.32 11.68 6.88
CA LEU A 14 -7.68 12.02 7.30
C LEU A 14 -8.19 13.28 6.57
N PRO A 15 -9.51 13.55 6.58
CA PRO A 15 -10.13 14.65 5.83
C PRO A 15 -9.55 16.04 6.11
N ASP A 16 -8.97 16.26 7.29
CA ASP A 16 -8.35 17.54 7.68
C ASP A 16 -6.96 17.77 7.06
N SER A 17 -6.39 16.76 6.38
CA SER A 17 -5.04 16.72 5.81
C SER A 17 -3.89 16.98 6.80
N LYS A 18 -4.20 16.98 8.11
CA LYS A 18 -3.28 17.30 9.21
C LYS A 18 -3.12 16.14 10.18
N SER A 19 -4.06 15.21 10.16
CA SER A 19 -4.03 13.96 10.89
C SER A 19 -4.04 12.76 9.96
N ALA A 20 -3.57 11.62 10.47
CA ALA A 20 -3.53 10.37 9.74
C ALA A 20 -3.74 9.17 10.67
N LEU A 21 -4.24 8.08 10.12
CA LEU A 21 -4.14 6.76 10.74
C LEU A 21 -2.89 6.06 10.21
N VAL A 22 -2.09 5.52 11.11
CA VAL A 22 -0.84 4.82 10.81
C VAL A 22 -0.90 3.45 11.45
N ALA A 23 -0.73 2.41 10.65
CA ALA A 23 -0.55 1.05 11.13
C ALA A 23 0.91 0.80 11.47
N GLU A 24 1.13 0.16 12.62
CA GLU A 24 2.42 -0.35 13.06
C GLU A 24 2.47 -1.86 12.81
N ARG A 25 3.42 -2.28 11.98
CA ARG A 25 3.51 -3.63 11.44
C ARG A 25 3.61 -4.69 12.53
N THR A 26 4.55 -4.50 13.45
CA THR A 26 4.95 -5.52 14.42
C THR A 26 4.07 -5.56 15.66
N THR A 27 3.49 -4.42 16.05
CA THR A 27 2.62 -4.32 17.24
C THR A 27 1.16 -4.56 16.92
N GLY A 28 0.76 -4.42 15.64
CA GLY A 28 -0.63 -4.43 15.21
C GLY A 28 -1.43 -3.19 15.65
N ALA A 29 -0.76 -2.19 16.22
CA ALA A 29 -1.40 -0.95 16.62
C ALA A 29 -1.78 -0.11 15.40
N VAL A 30 -2.95 0.50 15.44
CA VAL A 30 -3.31 1.61 14.57
C VAL A 30 -3.32 2.87 15.42
N LYS A 31 -2.44 3.82 15.09
CA LYS A 31 -2.31 5.10 15.79
C LYS A 31 -2.92 6.22 14.96
N GLU A 32 -3.60 7.14 15.64
CA GLU A 32 -3.93 8.45 15.10
C GLU A 32 -2.77 9.39 15.39
N VAL A 33 -2.18 9.96 14.34
CA VAL A 33 -1.09 10.92 14.42
C VAL A 33 -1.58 12.28 13.93
N SER A 34 -1.04 13.36 14.47
CA SER A 34 -1.36 14.73 14.06
C SER A 34 -0.11 15.59 14.08
N VAL A 35 -0.08 16.62 13.25
CA VAL A 35 0.99 17.63 13.30
C VAL A 35 0.98 18.49 14.56
N SER A 36 -0.11 18.45 15.34
CA SER A 36 -0.33 19.30 16.52
C SER A 36 -0.64 18.54 17.81
N ALA A 37 -0.56 17.22 17.82
CA ALA A 37 -0.86 16.40 19.00
C ALA A 37 -0.04 15.11 19.00
N GLU A 38 0.22 14.57 20.19
CA GLU A 38 0.93 13.30 20.34
C GLU A 38 0.15 12.12 19.73
N PRO A 39 0.85 11.07 19.25
CA PRO A 39 0.21 9.88 18.71
C PRO A 39 -0.70 9.21 19.74
N LYS A 40 -1.92 8.88 19.33
CA LYS A 40 -2.88 8.14 20.16
C LYS A 40 -3.14 6.77 19.56
N VAL A 41 -3.06 5.72 20.37
CA VAL A 41 -3.51 4.38 19.93
C VAL A 41 -5.02 4.41 19.74
N LYS A 42 -5.48 4.15 18.51
CA LYS A 42 -6.90 4.05 18.16
C LYS A 42 -7.43 2.65 18.41
N THR A 43 -6.68 1.64 17.97
CA THR A 43 -7.00 0.22 18.20
C THR A 43 -5.72 -0.61 18.11
N VAL A 44 -5.77 -1.84 18.62
CA VAL A 44 -4.70 -2.83 18.49
C VAL A 44 -5.31 -4.10 17.92
N ILE A 45 -4.77 -4.54 16.80
CA ILE A 45 -5.21 -5.72 16.07
C ILE A 45 -4.25 -6.86 16.41
N PRO A 46 -4.73 -8.03 16.86
CA PRO A 46 -3.87 -9.20 17.06
C PRO A 46 -3.23 -9.61 15.73
N VAL A 47 -1.90 -9.69 15.73
CA VAL A 47 -1.11 -10.10 14.55
C VAL A 47 0.03 -11.02 14.97
N ASP A 48 0.53 -11.81 14.02
CA ASP A 48 1.80 -12.53 14.16
C ASP A 48 2.88 -11.81 13.33
N PRO A 49 3.82 -11.11 13.98
CA PRO A 49 4.85 -10.34 13.30
C PRO A 49 6.08 -11.15 12.88
N ALA A 50 6.04 -12.49 12.98
CA ALA A 50 7.17 -13.33 12.58
C ALA A 50 7.56 -13.12 11.10
N GLY A 51 8.88 -13.05 10.84
CA GLY A 51 9.41 -12.78 9.51
C GLY A 51 9.03 -11.38 9.02
N ASP A 52 8.45 -11.32 7.82
CA ASP A 52 7.86 -10.09 7.26
C ASP A 52 6.34 -9.96 7.50
N GLY A 53 5.77 -10.81 8.37
CA GLY A 53 4.36 -10.75 8.76
C GLY A 53 4.01 -9.61 9.73
N GLY A 54 2.74 -9.53 10.12
CA GLY A 54 2.19 -8.51 11.02
C GLY A 54 0.94 -7.83 10.46
N LEU A 55 0.71 -6.56 10.80
CA LEU A 55 -0.31 -5.70 10.20
C LEU A 55 0.25 -5.04 8.93
N MET A 56 -0.15 -5.49 7.73
CA MET A 56 0.49 -5.08 6.46
C MET A 56 -0.11 -3.84 5.82
N ASP A 57 -1.43 -3.67 5.91
CA ASP A 57 -2.10 -2.50 5.36
C ASP A 57 -3.44 -2.28 6.03
N ILE A 58 -3.92 -1.04 5.96
CA ILE A 58 -5.25 -0.61 6.42
C ILE A 58 -5.90 0.26 5.36
N VAL A 59 -7.22 0.13 5.22
CA VAL A 59 -8.01 1.01 4.35
C VAL A 59 -9.37 1.30 4.99
N LEU A 60 -9.85 2.53 4.83
CA LEU A 60 -11.20 2.89 5.25
C LEU A 60 -12.21 2.47 4.17
N SER A 61 -13.41 2.08 4.60
CA SER A 61 -14.54 1.96 3.69
C SER A 61 -14.76 3.27 2.92
N PRO A 62 -15.10 3.24 1.62
CA PRO A 62 -15.51 4.43 0.87
C PRO A 62 -16.71 5.15 1.50
N THR A 63 -17.48 4.47 2.34
CA THR A 63 -18.61 4.99 3.13
C THR A 63 -18.31 5.09 4.62
N TYR A 64 -17.04 5.26 5.02
CA TYR A 64 -16.61 5.31 6.43
C TYR A 64 -17.39 6.31 7.29
N SER A 65 -17.83 7.44 6.73
CA SER A 65 -18.66 8.42 7.44
C SER A 65 -20.03 7.89 7.85
N GLN A 66 -20.50 6.82 7.21
CA GLN A 66 -21.79 6.16 7.45
C GLN A 66 -21.62 4.83 8.19
N ASP A 67 -20.68 4.00 7.76
CA ASP A 67 -20.53 2.62 8.26
C ASP A 67 -19.46 2.46 9.34
N ARG A 68 -18.55 3.43 9.48
CA ARG A 68 -17.41 3.42 10.40
C ARG A 68 -16.53 2.17 10.25
N LEU A 69 -16.48 1.57 9.07
CA LEU A 69 -15.73 0.34 8.80
C LEU A 69 -14.31 0.60 8.29
N MET A 70 -13.35 -0.09 8.89
CA MET A 70 -11.98 -0.20 8.40
C MET A 70 -11.70 -1.65 8.01
N TYR A 71 -10.84 -1.86 7.03
CA TYR A 71 -10.35 -3.18 6.65
C TYR A 71 -8.84 -3.23 6.87
N ALA A 72 -8.34 -4.39 7.28
CA ALA A 72 -6.91 -4.61 7.51
C ALA A 72 -6.45 -5.92 6.89
N TYR A 73 -5.24 -5.91 6.34
CA TYR A 73 -4.52 -7.12 5.93
C TYR A 73 -3.56 -7.50 7.05
N VAL A 74 -3.72 -8.71 7.59
CA VAL A 74 -2.95 -9.18 8.75
C VAL A 74 -2.41 -10.57 8.55
N SER A 75 -1.24 -10.82 9.11
CA SER A 75 -0.72 -12.16 9.36
C SER A 75 -1.19 -12.67 10.72
N THR A 76 -1.60 -13.93 10.77
CA THR A 76 -1.90 -14.71 11.98
C THR A 76 -0.89 -15.84 12.11
N PRO A 77 -0.93 -16.66 13.19
CA PRO A 77 -0.09 -17.86 13.24
C PRO A 77 -0.29 -18.83 12.07
N SER A 78 -1.48 -18.89 11.46
CA SER A 78 -1.83 -19.89 10.44
C SER A 78 -1.88 -19.37 9.00
N ASP A 79 -2.20 -18.10 8.78
CA ASP A 79 -2.43 -17.54 7.45
C ASP A 79 -2.22 -16.03 7.42
N ASN A 80 -2.24 -15.45 6.22
CA ASN A 80 -2.58 -14.06 6.01
C ASN A 80 -4.09 -13.96 5.76
N ARG A 81 -4.70 -12.82 6.09
CA ARG A 81 -6.13 -12.60 5.90
C ARG A 81 -6.50 -11.14 5.84
N VAL A 82 -7.68 -10.88 5.26
CA VAL A 82 -8.37 -9.60 5.35
C VAL A 82 -9.45 -9.69 6.41
N ILE A 83 -9.45 -8.71 7.31
CA ILE A 83 -10.46 -8.55 8.36
C ILE A 83 -11.18 -7.22 8.21
N ARG A 84 -12.43 -7.18 8.66
CA ARG A 84 -13.24 -5.97 8.87
C ARG A 84 -13.19 -5.60 10.35
N ILE A 85 -13.01 -4.32 10.61
CA ILE A 85 -12.90 -3.71 11.92
C ILE A 85 -13.98 -2.64 12.05
N ALA A 86 -14.69 -2.67 13.17
CA ALA A 86 -15.64 -1.63 13.57
C ALA A 86 -15.33 -1.21 15.02
N ASP A 87 -15.53 0.06 15.33
CA ASP A 87 -15.27 0.60 16.67
C ASP A 87 -16.13 -0.16 17.71
N GLY A 88 -15.50 -0.77 18.72
CA GLY A 88 -16.17 -1.50 19.80
C GLY A 88 -16.65 -2.93 19.44
N ASP A 89 -16.35 -3.44 18.25
CA ASP A 89 -16.65 -4.82 17.84
C ASP A 89 -15.36 -5.65 17.70
N VAL A 90 -15.49 -6.97 17.78
CA VAL A 90 -14.38 -7.88 17.46
C VAL A 90 -14.12 -7.86 15.95
N PRO A 91 -12.85 -7.92 15.50
CA PRO A 91 -12.55 -8.03 14.08
C PRO A 91 -13.21 -9.28 13.46
N LYS A 92 -13.71 -9.16 12.25
CA LYS A 92 -14.40 -10.24 11.53
C LYS A 92 -13.72 -10.55 10.22
N ASP A 93 -13.60 -11.83 9.91
CA ASP A 93 -12.95 -12.31 8.71
C ASP A 93 -13.72 -11.91 7.43
N ILE A 94 -12.98 -11.52 6.39
CA ILE A 94 -13.48 -11.16 5.05
C ILE A 94 -12.86 -12.07 3.98
N LEU A 95 -11.56 -12.34 4.09
CA LEU A 95 -10.84 -13.27 3.22
C LEU A 95 -9.77 -13.98 4.05
N THR A 96 -9.87 -15.30 4.20
CA THR A 96 -8.95 -16.12 5.01
C THR A 96 -8.23 -17.14 4.14
N GLY A 97 -7.23 -17.82 4.71
CA GLY A 97 -6.48 -18.88 4.04
C GLY A 97 -5.48 -18.39 3.01
N ILE A 98 -5.13 -17.10 3.01
CA ILE A 98 -4.02 -16.60 2.18
C ILE A 98 -2.74 -17.22 2.78
N PRO A 99 -1.91 -17.93 2.00
CA PRO A 99 -0.74 -18.61 2.55
C PRO A 99 0.18 -17.64 3.31
N LYS A 100 0.76 -18.15 4.40
CA LYS A 100 1.79 -17.45 5.19
C LYS A 100 3.10 -18.21 5.12
N GLY A 101 4.18 -17.49 4.85
CA GLY A 101 5.54 -18.01 4.76
C GLY A 101 6.47 -17.43 5.83
N ALA A 102 7.74 -17.82 5.80
CA ALA A 102 8.79 -17.11 6.56
C ALA A 102 9.05 -15.71 5.98
N THR A 103 8.79 -15.54 4.69
CA THR A 103 8.81 -14.29 3.92
C THR A 103 7.65 -14.32 2.92
N GLY A 104 7.43 -13.21 2.21
CA GLY A 104 6.39 -13.11 1.18
C GLY A 104 4.99 -12.91 1.76
N ASN A 105 4.89 -12.36 2.98
CA ASN A 105 3.61 -12.13 3.64
C ASN A 105 3.02 -10.75 3.36
N THR A 106 3.79 -9.86 2.72
CA THR A 106 3.33 -8.49 2.49
C THR A 106 2.12 -8.47 1.55
N GLY A 107 1.30 -7.44 1.70
CA GLY A 107 0.07 -7.28 0.94
C GLY A 107 -0.44 -5.85 1.07
N ALA A 108 -1.41 -5.50 0.25
CA ALA A 108 -2.00 -4.17 0.22
C ALA A 108 -3.50 -4.24 -0.04
N LEU A 109 -4.21 -3.23 0.46
CA LEU A 109 -5.65 -3.08 0.33
C LEU A 109 -5.98 -1.78 -0.39
N HIS A 110 -6.89 -1.85 -1.35
CA HIS A 110 -7.34 -0.66 -2.05
C HIS A 110 -8.77 -0.79 -2.54
N PHE A 111 -9.62 0.19 -2.24
CA PHE A 111 -10.94 0.26 -2.85
C PHE A 111 -10.83 0.92 -4.23
N THR A 112 -11.17 0.18 -5.28
CA THR A 112 -11.23 0.71 -6.66
C THR A 112 -12.60 1.26 -7.02
N SER A 113 -13.61 0.99 -6.19
CA SER A 113 -14.95 1.56 -6.27
C SER A 113 -15.57 1.64 -4.87
N LYS A 114 -16.79 2.17 -4.75
CA LYS A 114 -17.53 2.16 -3.48
C LYS A 114 -17.81 0.74 -2.94
N THR A 115 -17.75 -0.27 -3.80
CA THR A 115 -18.15 -1.63 -3.47
C THR A 115 -17.07 -2.67 -3.76
N THR A 116 -15.94 -2.29 -4.36
CA THR A 116 -14.91 -3.24 -4.77
C THR A 116 -13.65 -3.04 -3.95
N LEU A 117 -13.34 -4.00 -3.08
CA LEU A 117 -12.07 -4.08 -2.38
C LEU A 117 -11.11 -4.94 -3.20
N VAL A 118 -9.93 -4.39 -3.51
CA VAL A 118 -8.81 -5.11 -4.13
C VAL A 118 -7.79 -5.46 -3.06
N VAL A 119 -7.32 -6.70 -3.12
CA VAL A 119 -6.34 -7.28 -2.19
C VAL A 119 -5.14 -7.77 -3.00
N LEU A 120 -3.97 -7.20 -2.75
CA LEU A 120 -2.69 -7.74 -3.22
C LEU A 120 -2.16 -8.71 -2.18
N THR A 121 -1.80 -9.93 -2.60
CA THR A 121 -1.21 -10.95 -1.74
C THR A 121 0.21 -11.28 -2.19
N GLY A 122 1.11 -11.43 -1.23
CA GLY A 122 2.44 -11.97 -1.48
C GLY A 122 2.43 -13.47 -1.76
N ASP A 123 3.53 -13.99 -2.30
CA ASP A 123 3.70 -15.40 -2.69
C ASP A 123 4.03 -16.35 -1.53
N ALA A 124 4.10 -15.85 -0.30
CA ALA A 124 4.49 -16.60 0.90
C ALA A 124 5.87 -17.30 0.76
N GLY A 125 6.76 -16.76 -0.07
CA GLY A 125 8.07 -17.35 -0.36
C GLY A 125 8.01 -18.55 -1.31
N ASN A 126 6.86 -18.81 -1.93
CA ASN A 126 6.66 -19.89 -2.89
C ASN A 126 6.14 -19.35 -4.24
N PRO A 127 7.04 -19.01 -5.18
CA PRO A 127 6.65 -18.51 -6.51
C PRO A 127 5.77 -19.49 -7.32
N ALA A 128 5.85 -20.80 -7.07
CA ALA A 128 4.98 -21.76 -7.76
C ALA A 128 3.51 -21.64 -7.30
N ALA A 129 3.29 -21.31 -6.02
CA ALA A 129 1.95 -21.04 -5.49
C ALA A 129 1.34 -19.77 -6.10
N ALA A 130 2.17 -18.81 -6.53
CA ALA A 130 1.72 -17.64 -7.26
C ALA A 130 1.12 -18.01 -8.63
N ALA A 131 1.59 -19.08 -9.27
CA ALA A 131 1.06 -19.56 -10.55
C ALA A 131 -0.16 -20.50 -10.41
N ASP A 132 -0.34 -21.12 -9.24
CA ASP A 132 -1.45 -22.05 -8.98
C ASP A 132 -2.80 -21.28 -8.88
N PRO A 133 -3.80 -21.61 -9.73
CA PRO A 133 -5.12 -20.98 -9.67
C PRO A 133 -5.93 -21.36 -8.41
N ALA A 134 -5.58 -22.44 -7.71
CA ALA A 134 -6.24 -22.84 -6.46
C ALA A 134 -5.66 -22.12 -5.22
N SER A 135 -4.53 -21.43 -5.38
CA SER A 135 -3.86 -20.71 -4.30
C SER A 135 -4.22 -19.23 -4.27
N LEU A 136 -4.34 -18.67 -3.07
CA LEU A 136 -4.48 -17.23 -2.85
C LEU A 136 -3.12 -16.50 -2.77
N ALA A 137 -1.99 -17.20 -2.81
CA ALA A 137 -0.66 -16.59 -2.81
C ALA A 137 -0.35 -15.91 -4.14
N GLY A 138 0.32 -14.76 -4.10
CA GLY A 138 0.83 -14.08 -5.29
C GLY A 138 -0.26 -13.60 -6.25
N LYS A 139 -1.37 -13.06 -5.74
CA LYS A 139 -2.56 -12.68 -6.50
C LYS A 139 -2.92 -11.21 -6.31
N VAL A 140 -3.65 -10.67 -7.29
CA VAL A 140 -4.51 -9.49 -7.09
C VAL A 140 -5.95 -9.98 -7.11
N ILE A 141 -6.61 -9.92 -5.97
CA ILE A 141 -7.96 -10.46 -5.74
C ILE A 141 -8.95 -9.31 -5.66
N ARG A 142 -10.14 -9.47 -6.23
CA ARG A 142 -11.27 -8.55 -6.12
C ARG A 142 -12.36 -9.17 -5.28
N ILE A 143 -12.81 -8.42 -4.27
CA ILE A 143 -13.95 -8.74 -3.42
C ILE A 143 -15.02 -7.68 -3.70
N GLU A 144 -16.10 -8.11 -4.33
CA GLU A 144 -17.27 -7.27 -4.57
C GLU A 144 -18.18 -7.32 -3.34
N GLN A 145 -18.58 -6.13 -2.85
CA GLN A 145 -19.41 -5.92 -1.66
C GLN A 145 -18.89 -6.70 -0.43
N PRO A 146 -17.67 -6.41 0.06
CA PRO A 146 -17.05 -7.18 1.13
C PRO A 146 -17.94 -7.24 2.38
N THR A 147 -18.33 -8.45 2.77
CA THR A 147 -19.33 -8.71 3.81
C THR A 147 -18.99 -9.97 4.60
N THR A 148 -19.45 -10.02 5.84
CA THR A 148 -19.29 -11.19 6.72
C THR A 148 -20.43 -12.19 6.59
N ILE A 149 -21.43 -11.92 5.74
CA ILE A 149 -22.65 -12.72 5.60
C ILE A 149 -22.82 -13.03 4.11
N ASN A 150 -22.77 -14.31 3.74
CA ASN A 150 -23.02 -14.81 2.38
C ASN A 150 -22.24 -14.02 1.30
N GLN A 151 -20.95 -13.76 1.55
CA GLN A 151 -20.10 -13.07 0.59
C GLN A 151 -20.01 -13.86 -0.72
N ALA A 152 -20.10 -13.14 -1.85
CA ALA A 152 -19.85 -13.75 -3.15
C ALA A 152 -18.40 -14.24 -3.25
N PRO A 153 -18.13 -15.32 -4.01
CA PRO A 153 -16.76 -15.77 -4.23
C PRO A 153 -15.88 -14.65 -4.81
N PRO A 154 -14.69 -14.40 -4.23
CA PRO A 154 -13.73 -13.45 -4.79
C PRO A 154 -13.28 -13.87 -6.20
N THR A 155 -12.83 -12.89 -6.98
CA THR A 155 -12.26 -13.13 -8.32
C THR A 155 -10.79 -12.72 -8.36
N THR A 156 -10.02 -13.34 -9.25
CA THR A 156 -8.59 -13.03 -9.42
C THR A 156 -8.40 -12.14 -10.65
N ALA A 157 -7.88 -10.93 -10.44
CA ALA A 157 -7.55 -9.98 -11.49
C ALA A 157 -6.16 -10.20 -12.09
N LEU A 158 -5.16 -10.56 -11.25
CA LEU A 158 -3.80 -10.88 -11.67
C LEU A 158 -3.24 -12.06 -10.88
N THR A 159 -2.29 -12.77 -11.50
CA THR A 159 -1.58 -13.91 -10.93
C THR A 159 -0.07 -13.74 -11.11
N GLY A 160 0.73 -14.50 -10.37
CA GLY A 160 2.19 -14.45 -10.49
C GLY A 160 2.83 -13.21 -9.85
N MET A 161 2.22 -12.66 -8.79
CA MET A 161 2.87 -11.66 -7.93
C MET A 161 3.92 -12.37 -7.05
N GLY A 162 5.04 -11.71 -6.78
CA GLY A 162 6.05 -12.15 -5.82
C GLY A 162 5.68 -11.75 -4.40
N SER A 163 6.61 -11.15 -3.64
CA SER A 163 6.34 -10.80 -2.24
C SER A 163 5.38 -9.63 -2.06
N GLY A 164 4.97 -8.95 -3.13
CA GLY A 164 4.03 -7.82 -3.14
C GLY A 164 4.68 -6.48 -2.75
N GLY A 165 4.09 -5.38 -3.22
CA GLY A 165 4.41 -4.00 -2.82
C GLY A 165 3.14 -3.28 -2.34
N GLY A 166 2.71 -2.27 -3.10
CA GLY A 166 1.51 -1.47 -2.82
C GLY A 166 0.53 -1.38 -3.99
N LEU A 167 -0.62 -0.79 -3.71
CA LEU A 167 -1.69 -0.49 -4.67
C LEU A 167 -2.02 1.01 -4.62
N CYS A 168 -2.35 1.59 -5.78
CA CYS A 168 -2.91 2.93 -5.88
C CYS A 168 -3.73 3.08 -7.17
N THR A 169 -4.76 3.93 -7.15
CA THR A 169 -5.55 4.26 -8.33
C THR A 169 -5.25 5.68 -8.78
N ASP A 170 -5.17 5.91 -10.08
CA ASP A 170 -5.23 7.27 -10.64
C ASP A 170 -6.71 7.68 -10.76
N PRO A 171 -7.16 8.70 -10.03
CA PRO A 171 -8.56 9.10 -10.03
C PRO A 171 -9.02 9.72 -11.36
N VAL A 172 -8.10 10.15 -12.23
CA VAL A 172 -8.42 10.80 -13.51
C VAL A 172 -8.91 9.77 -14.53
N ASP A 173 -8.18 8.66 -14.70
CA ASP A 173 -8.50 7.62 -15.68
C ASP A 173 -9.10 6.34 -15.08
N GLY A 174 -9.03 6.18 -13.75
CA GLY A 174 -9.53 5.03 -13.00
C GLY A 174 -8.63 3.79 -13.08
N SER A 175 -7.38 3.92 -13.54
CA SER A 175 -6.43 2.81 -13.60
C SER A 175 -5.94 2.43 -12.21
N LEU A 176 -5.89 1.13 -11.94
CA LEU A 176 -5.22 0.57 -10.77
C LEU A 176 -3.76 0.26 -11.13
N TYR A 177 -2.83 0.76 -10.31
CA TYR A 177 -1.43 0.41 -10.35
C TYR A 177 -1.11 -0.62 -9.27
N VAL A 178 -0.29 -1.61 -9.64
CA VAL A 178 0.11 -2.73 -8.80
C VAL A 178 1.63 -2.80 -8.77
N LEU A 179 2.21 -2.58 -7.60
CA LEU A 179 3.63 -2.78 -7.36
C LEU A 179 3.90 -4.19 -6.88
N ASP A 180 4.91 -4.81 -7.46
CA ASP A 180 5.26 -6.19 -7.20
C ASP A 180 6.78 -6.37 -7.11
N ARG A 181 7.21 -7.19 -6.15
CA ARG A 181 8.60 -7.60 -5.95
C ARG A 181 8.74 -9.06 -6.37
N ALA A 182 8.89 -9.29 -7.67
CA ALA A 182 9.04 -10.62 -8.23
C ALA A 182 10.46 -11.17 -7.97
N PRO A 183 10.69 -12.49 -8.12
CA PRO A 183 12.01 -13.09 -7.86
C PRO A 183 13.16 -12.49 -8.67
N THR A 184 12.89 -12.01 -9.89
CA THR A 184 13.92 -11.54 -10.84
C THR A 184 13.90 -10.04 -11.09
N ALA A 185 12.83 -9.33 -10.71
CA ALA A 185 12.70 -7.89 -10.91
C ALA A 185 11.57 -7.33 -10.04
N ASP A 186 11.63 -6.04 -9.76
CA ASP A 186 10.46 -5.31 -9.26
C ASP A 186 9.67 -4.74 -10.44
N ARG A 187 8.35 -4.65 -10.31
CA ARG A 187 7.45 -4.28 -11.40
C ARG A 187 6.43 -3.24 -10.95
N LEU A 188 6.18 -2.26 -11.82
CA LEU A 188 4.97 -1.45 -11.81
C LEU A 188 4.06 -1.94 -12.92
N GLN A 189 2.92 -2.48 -12.54
CA GLN A 189 1.89 -2.97 -13.46
C GLN A 189 0.67 -2.05 -13.41
N ARG A 190 -0.12 -2.06 -14.47
CA ARG A 190 -1.36 -1.29 -14.60
C ARG A 190 -2.48 -2.21 -15.02
N ILE A 191 -3.62 -2.07 -14.36
CA ILE A 191 -4.92 -2.58 -14.78
C ILE A 191 -5.76 -1.36 -15.16
N ALA A 192 -5.97 -1.15 -16.46
CA ALA A 192 -6.79 -0.07 -16.96
C ALA A 192 -8.27 -0.30 -16.58
N ARG A 193 -9.10 0.76 -16.69
CA ARG A 193 -10.54 0.70 -16.38
C ARG A 193 -11.30 -0.37 -17.18
N ASP A 194 -10.83 -0.67 -18.40
CA ASP A 194 -11.36 -1.74 -19.27
C ASP A 194 -10.77 -3.13 -18.98
N SER A 195 -10.05 -3.27 -17.86
CA SER A 195 -9.37 -4.49 -17.41
C SER A 195 -8.16 -4.93 -18.24
N ARG A 196 -7.68 -4.12 -19.21
CA ARG A 196 -6.41 -4.41 -19.86
C ARG A 196 -5.25 -4.33 -18.87
N VAL A 197 -4.37 -5.32 -18.93
CA VAL A 197 -3.21 -5.45 -18.06
C VAL A 197 -1.95 -5.14 -18.87
N SER A 198 -1.05 -4.35 -18.29
CA SER A 198 0.26 -4.06 -18.88
C SER A 198 1.32 -3.85 -17.79
N THR A 199 2.56 -4.25 -18.06
CA THR A 199 3.72 -3.80 -17.28
C THR A 199 4.11 -2.41 -17.74
N VAL A 200 4.06 -1.44 -16.82
CA VAL A 200 4.44 -0.05 -17.07
C VAL A 200 5.94 0.11 -16.99
N TRP A 201 6.55 -0.48 -15.96
CA TRP A 201 7.99 -0.39 -15.72
C TRP A 201 8.51 -1.63 -14.98
N THR A 202 9.77 -1.97 -15.24
CA THR A 202 10.49 -3.07 -14.61
C THR A 202 11.82 -2.54 -14.09
N TRP A 203 12.12 -2.79 -12.82
CA TRP A 203 13.44 -2.54 -12.20
C TRP A 203 14.19 -3.88 -12.04
N PRO A 204 15.17 -4.19 -12.91
CA PRO A 204 15.90 -5.46 -12.86
C PRO A 204 16.79 -5.59 -11.61
N ASP A 205 17.20 -4.47 -11.03
CA ASP A 205 18.06 -4.37 -9.86
C ASP A 205 17.32 -4.50 -8.52
N ARG A 206 15.98 -4.64 -8.56
CA ARG A 206 15.11 -4.92 -7.39
C ARG A 206 15.32 -3.93 -6.23
N PRO A 207 15.03 -2.63 -6.47
CA PRO A 207 15.23 -1.56 -5.49
C PRO A 207 14.25 -1.63 -4.29
N GLY A 208 13.33 -2.58 -4.28
CA GLY A 208 12.36 -2.79 -3.21
C GLY A 208 11.15 -1.88 -3.36
N VAL A 209 10.40 -2.01 -4.47
CA VAL A 209 9.17 -1.23 -4.67
C VAL A 209 8.17 -1.45 -3.53
N ALA A 210 7.60 -0.35 -3.03
CA ALA A 210 6.73 -0.34 -1.85
C ALA A 210 5.36 0.28 -2.15
N GLY A 211 4.93 1.28 -1.39
CA GLY A 211 3.69 2.02 -1.64
C GLY A 211 3.78 2.89 -2.90
N CYS A 212 2.61 3.22 -3.45
CA CYS A 212 2.46 4.20 -4.53
C CYS A 212 1.32 5.19 -4.29
N ALA A 213 1.39 6.32 -5.00
CA ALA A 213 0.32 7.28 -5.17
C ALA A 213 0.30 7.73 -6.64
N ALA A 214 -0.88 7.83 -7.25
CA ALA A 214 -1.02 8.19 -8.66
C ALA A 214 -1.99 9.36 -8.82
N LEU A 215 -1.66 10.27 -9.73
CA LEU A 215 -2.53 11.36 -10.15
C LEU A 215 -2.12 11.80 -11.55
N ASP A 216 -3.10 11.83 -12.45
CA ASP A 216 -3.00 12.43 -13.77
C ASP A 216 -1.78 11.95 -14.57
N GLY A 217 -1.67 10.63 -14.70
CA GLY A 217 -0.60 9.98 -15.46
C GLY A 217 0.78 10.02 -14.80
N THR A 218 0.90 10.55 -13.57
CA THR A 218 2.14 10.49 -12.79
C THR A 218 1.97 9.55 -11.59
N ILE A 219 2.92 8.63 -11.43
CA ILE A 219 2.90 7.61 -10.37
C ILE A 219 4.15 7.78 -9.51
N LEU A 220 3.95 8.12 -8.24
CA LEU A 220 4.98 8.09 -7.22
C LEU A 220 5.15 6.68 -6.68
N VAL A 221 6.39 6.22 -6.57
CA VAL A 221 6.75 4.91 -6.05
C VAL A 221 7.88 5.05 -5.04
N ASN A 222 7.68 4.54 -3.82
CA ASN A 222 8.77 4.41 -2.86
C ASN A 222 9.64 3.18 -3.20
N LEU A 223 10.95 3.38 -3.11
CA LEU A 223 11.97 2.35 -3.30
C LEU A 223 12.74 2.19 -1.99
N ILE A 224 12.54 1.07 -1.31
CA ILE A 224 13.02 0.86 0.07
C ILE A 224 14.54 0.79 0.10
N ASN A 225 15.14 -0.07 -0.73
CA ASN A 225 16.56 -0.42 -0.62
C ASN A 225 17.46 0.73 -1.07
N THR A 226 17.00 1.52 -2.04
CA THR A 226 17.72 2.70 -2.55
C THR A 226 17.35 3.99 -1.82
N LYS A 227 16.40 3.92 -0.85
CA LYS A 227 15.95 5.06 -0.03
C LYS A 227 15.42 6.21 -0.89
N GLN A 228 14.71 5.88 -1.96
CA GLN A 228 14.21 6.83 -2.95
C GLN A 228 12.69 6.91 -2.97
N THR A 229 12.18 8.01 -3.50
CA THR A 229 10.86 8.05 -4.13
C THR A 229 11.07 8.49 -5.56
N VAL A 230 10.50 7.75 -6.51
CA VAL A 230 10.58 8.04 -7.94
C VAL A 230 9.22 8.41 -8.51
N ALA A 231 9.20 9.28 -9.51
CA ALA A 231 8.04 9.58 -10.34
C ALA A 231 8.15 8.86 -11.68
N VAL A 232 7.12 8.08 -12.03
CA VAL A 232 6.95 7.46 -13.35
C VAL A 232 5.89 8.26 -14.09
N HIS A 233 6.23 8.81 -15.25
CA HIS A 233 5.33 9.61 -16.06
C HIS A 233 4.80 8.84 -17.25
N LEU A 234 3.50 8.95 -17.49
CA LEU A 234 2.81 8.33 -18.61
C LEU A 234 2.30 9.39 -19.59
N ALA A 235 2.35 9.08 -20.88
CA ALA A 235 1.76 9.90 -21.92
C ALA A 235 0.23 9.82 -21.82
N PRO A 236 -0.50 10.95 -21.71
CA PRO A 236 -1.95 10.95 -21.48
C PRO A 236 -2.75 10.13 -22.51
N ALA A 237 -2.35 10.21 -23.79
CA ALA A 237 -3.06 9.57 -24.89
C ALA A 237 -2.88 8.04 -24.96
N THR A 238 -1.71 7.53 -24.55
CA THR A 238 -1.34 6.12 -24.76
C THR A 238 -1.19 5.33 -23.46
N GLY A 239 -0.97 6.01 -22.33
CA GLY A 239 -0.56 5.41 -21.07
C GLY A 239 0.85 4.81 -21.12
N ALA A 240 1.64 5.11 -22.15
CA ALA A 240 3.02 4.64 -22.29
C ALA A 240 3.96 5.48 -21.42
N VAL A 241 4.99 4.84 -20.86
CA VAL A 241 6.02 5.54 -20.09
C VAL A 241 6.77 6.55 -20.97
N THR A 242 6.94 7.78 -20.51
CA THR A 242 7.57 8.86 -21.29
C THR A 242 9.08 8.96 -21.10
N GLY A 243 9.63 8.26 -20.10
CA GLY A 243 11.06 8.26 -19.79
C GLY A 243 11.41 7.34 -18.63
N ALA A 244 12.67 7.35 -18.22
CA ALA A 244 13.09 6.65 -17.00
C ALA A 244 12.46 7.31 -15.75
N PRO A 245 12.20 6.55 -14.66
CA PRO A 245 11.69 7.11 -13.42
C PRO A 245 12.58 8.24 -12.87
N GLU A 246 11.98 9.39 -12.57
CA GLU A 246 12.66 10.56 -12.02
C GLU A 246 12.78 10.44 -10.50
N VAL A 247 13.97 10.64 -9.93
CA VAL A 247 14.13 10.65 -8.46
C VAL A 247 13.62 11.98 -7.89
N VAL A 248 12.55 11.94 -7.11
CA VAL A 248 11.94 13.12 -6.48
C VAL A 248 12.18 13.20 -4.97
N ARG A 249 12.63 12.10 -4.36
CA ARG A 249 13.19 12.07 -2.99
C ARG A 249 14.42 11.17 -2.99
N GLN A 250 15.51 11.64 -2.41
CA GLN A 250 16.72 10.85 -2.16
C GLN A 250 17.07 10.93 -0.67
N ASP A 251 17.09 9.77 0.00
CA ASP A 251 17.64 9.55 1.35
C ASP A 251 17.18 10.53 2.44
N THR A 252 16.01 11.15 2.24
CA THR A 252 15.36 11.99 3.26
C THR A 252 14.44 11.09 4.07
N HIS A 253 14.78 10.84 5.35
CA HIS A 253 14.14 9.83 6.22
C HIS A 253 14.36 8.37 5.80
N ALA A 254 15.44 8.08 5.07
CA ALA A 254 15.86 6.73 4.69
C ALA A 254 14.76 5.86 4.05
N HIS A 255 14.39 4.74 4.68
CA HIS A 255 13.52 3.71 4.13
C HIS A 255 12.04 4.06 4.31
N ALA A 256 11.37 4.40 3.22
CA ALA A 256 9.94 4.69 3.20
C ALA A 256 9.15 3.53 2.59
N TRP A 257 8.06 3.12 3.26
CA TRP A 257 7.11 2.14 2.73
C TRP A 257 5.90 2.83 2.12
N ALA A 258 5.07 3.44 2.96
CA ALA A 258 3.84 4.08 2.50
C ALA A 258 4.12 5.42 1.82
N VAL A 259 3.36 5.70 0.76
CA VAL A 259 3.20 7.04 0.19
C VAL A 259 1.72 7.24 -0.11
N ARG A 260 1.17 8.37 0.32
CA ARG A 260 -0.26 8.70 0.20
C ARG A 260 -0.46 10.17 -0.09
N MET A 261 -1.44 10.46 -0.94
CA MET A 261 -1.94 11.81 -1.14
C MET A 261 -2.98 12.15 -0.06
N ALA A 262 -2.86 13.31 0.54
CA ALA A 262 -3.86 13.89 1.43
C ALA A 262 -4.94 14.65 0.62
N PRO A 263 -6.13 14.89 1.20
CA PRO A 263 -7.21 15.64 0.53
C PRO A 263 -6.83 17.04 0.03
N ASP A 264 -5.84 17.69 0.64
CA ASP A 264 -5.29 18.99 0.21
C ASP A 264 -4.28 18.89 -0.96
N GLY A 265 -4.02 17.69 -1.47
CA GLY A 265 -3.08 17.43 -2.55
C GLY A 265 -1.62 17.26 -2.11
N ASN A 266 -1.31 17.40 -0.81
CA ASN A 266 0.04 17.13 -0.30
C ASN A 266 0.32 15.63 -0.25
N VAL A 267 1.57 15.26 -0.51
CA VAL A 267 2.01 13.87 -0.45
C VAL A 267 2.72 13.62 0.87
N TRP A 268 2.37 12.51 1.52
CA TRP A 268 2.92 12.07 2.79
C TRP A 268 3.55 10.69 2.66
N GLY A 269 4.64 10.47 3.37
CA GLY A 269 5.33 9.19 3.48
C GLY A 269 5.37 8.67 4.92
N ALA A 270 5.57 7.36 5.08
CA ALA A 270 5.84 6.73 6.36
C ALA A 270 7.04 5.77 6.28
N THR A 271 7.91 5.83 7.28
CA THR A 271 9.18 5.07 7.29
C THR A 271 9.08 3.70 7.95
N ILE A 272 10.05 2.85 7.66
CA ILE A 272 10.18 1.49 8.20
C ILE A 272 11.61 1.19 8.67
N ASN A 273 12.37 2.21 9.06
CA ASN A 273 13.78 2.14 9.44
C ASN A 273 14.01 1.16 10.60
N LYS A 274 13.05 1.02 11.54
CA LYS A 274 13.17 0.03 12.63
C LYS A 274 13.27 -1.42 12.15
N THR A 275 12.71 -1.74 10.98
CA THR A 275 12.77 -3.12 10.43
C THR A 275 13.59 -3.23 9.16
N ALA A 276 13.80 -2.13 8.43
CA ALA A 276 14.66 -2.07 7.24
C ALA A 276 16.13 -1.74 7.56
N GLY A 277 16.41 -1.09 8.69
CA GLY A 277 17.73 -0.58 9.06
C GLY A 277 17.77 0.95 9.19
N ASP A 278 18.87 1.49 9.70
CA ASP A 278 19.13 2.94 9.80
C ASP A 278 18.18 3.74 10.71
N ALA A 279 17.56 3.06 11.69
CA ALA A 279 16.66 3.72 12.64
C ALA A 279 17.38 4.75 13.51
N GLU A 280 16.89 5.99 13.47
CA GLU A 280 17.26 7.07 14.37
C GLU A 280 16.37 7.11 15.62
N LYS A 281 16.71 7.98 16.56
CA LYS A 281 16.02 8.09 17.87
C LYS A 281 14.51 8.33 17.76
N LEU A 282 14.07 9.07 16.75
CA LEU A 282 12.67 9.45 16.57
C LEU A 282 11.96 8.59 15.52
N ASP A 283 12.61 7.56 15.00
CA ASP A 283 11.99 6.66 14.03
C ASP A 283 11.01 5.69 14.70
N ASP A 284 10.05 5.16 13.96
CA ASP A 284 9.69 5.55 12.59
C ASP A 284 8.81 6.81 12.57
N VAL A 285 8.75 7.47 11.41
CA VAL A 285 8.11 8.78 11.22
C VAL A 285 7.08 8.79 10.09
N VAL A 286 6.07 9.66 10.24
CA VAL A 286 5.24 10.17 9.15
C VAL A 286 5.66 11.58 8.80
N PHE A 287 5.93 11.83 7.52
CA PHE A 287 6.54 13.06 7.03
C PHE A 287 5.91 13.55 5.72
N PRO A 288 5.85 14.86 5.47
CA PRO A 288 5.48 15.39 4.17
C PRO A 288 6.62 15.13 3.17
N LEU A 289 6.28 14.57 2.01
CA LEU A 289 7.25 14.25 0.97
C LEU A 289 7.86 15.50 0.34
N PHE A 290 7.06 16.57 0.20
CA PHE A 290 7.44 17.84 -0.42
C PHE A 290 7.22 19.03 0.55
N PRO A 291 8.11 19.23 1.54
CA PRO A 291 7.89 20.19 2.62
C PRO A 291 7.90 21.67 2.19
N GLN A 292 8.46 22.01 1.03
CA GLN A 292 8.54 23.38 0.52
C GLN A 292 7.38 23.77 -0.44
N GLY A 293 6.27 23.04 -0.43
CA GLY A 293 5.07 23.41 -1.20
C GLY A 293 5.10 22.99 -2.68
N GLY A 294 5.78 21.89 -3.00
CA GLY A 294 5.92 21.38 -4.37
C GLY A 294 4.71 20.60 -4.91
N GLY A 295 3.72 20.28 -4.09
CA GLY A 295 2.55 19.47 -4.49
C GLY A 295 2.93 18.12 -5.10
N PHE A 296 1.95 17.42 -5.68
CA PHE A 296 2.22 16.23 -6.49
C PHE A 296 2.93 16.64 -7.80
N PRO A 297 4.00 15.94 -8.26
CA PRO A 297 4.68 16.30 -9.50
C PRO A 297 3.72 16.24 -10.70
N ARG A 298 3.69 17.31 -11.50
CA ARG A 298 2.89 17.38 -12.74
C ARG A 298 3.73 17.03 -13.96
N THR A 299 3.08 16.57 -15.01
CA THR A 299 3.72 16.29 -16.30
C THR A 299 4.30 17.57 -16.91
N ASN A 300 5.31 17.42 -17.77
CA ASN A 300 6.03 18.57 -18.34
C ASN A 300 5.17 19.44 -19.28
N GLU A 301 4.04 18.93 -19.79
CA GLU A 301 3.11 19.70 -20.63
C GLU A 301 2.40 20.83 -19.85
N ASP A 302 2.32 20.72 -18.52
CA ASP A 302 1.71 21.74 -17.63
C ASP A 302 2.70 22.84 -17.20
N LYS A 303 3.98 22.75 -17.58
CA LYS A 303 5.03 23.72 -17.20
C LYS A 303 5.28 24.80 -18.25
N THR A 304 4.42 24.91 -19.27
CA THR A 304 4.43 25.93 -20.33
C THR A 304 3.10 26.68 -20.37
#